data_AF-A0A7V7D5T0-F1
#
_entry.id   AF-A0A7V7D5T0-F1
#
_cell.length_a   1.000
_cell.length_b   1.000
_cell.length_c   1.000
_cell.angle_alpha   90.00
_cell.angle_beta   90.00
_cell.angle_gamma   90.00
#
_symmetry.space_group_name_H-M   'P 1'
#
loop_
_entity.id
_entity.type
_entity.pdbx_description
1 polymer ?
#
loop_
_entity_poly.entity_id
_entity_poly.type
_entity_poly.pdbx_seq_one_letter_code
_entity_poly.pdbx_strand_id
1 'polypeptide(L)'
;MRLTSRERVLTAFAHEQPDRVPCWCGASEEFWAKAKRELSLDDEGVRLRFGDDFRRVYAEYNGPDFVLFEAAAFRTVFGVERRGLGYGQPINHPLADASLKEIHDYRWPDPAWSAIITKVKG
;
A
#
# COMPACT_ATOMS: atom_id res chain seq x y z
N MET A 1 -4.53 -29.06 -14.69
CA MET A 1 -5.24 -28.89 -13.40
C MET A 1 -5.38 -27.40 -13.13
N ARG A 2 -6.46 -26.96 -12.47
CA ARG A 2 -6.65 -25.54 -12.11
C ARG A 2 -6.02 -25.29 -10.74
N LEU A 3 -5.13 -24.32 -10.63
CA LEU A 3 -4.49 -23.94 -9.38
C LEU A 3 -5.41 -23.03 -8.55
N THR A 4 -5.26 -23.05 -7.23
CA THR A 4 -5.80 -21.98 -6.37
C THR A 4 -5.05 -20.67 -6.61
N SER A 5 -5.61 -19.54 -6.16
CA SER A 5 -4.92 -18.24 -6.24
C SER A 5 -3.57 -18.25 -5.52
N ARG A 6 -3.49 -18.88 -4.34
CA ARG A 6 -2.23 -19.02 -3.59
C ARG A 6 -1.20 -19.84 -4.36
N GLU A 7 -1.58 -21.02 -4.85
CA GLU A 7 -0.67 -21.89 -5.61
C GLU A 7 -0.19 -21.21 -6.89
N ARG A 8 -1.08 -20.53 -7.61
CA ARG A 8 -0.76 -19.77 -8.83
C ARG A 8 0.31 -18.71 -8.57
N VAL A 9 0.14 -17.91 -7.52
CA VAL A 9 1.10 -16.86 -7.15
C VAL A 9 2.44 -17.46 -6.73
N LEU A 10 2.43 -18.50 -5.89
CA LEU A 10 3.66 -19.14 -5.42
C LEU A 10 4.43 -19.83 -6.55
N THR A 11 3.72 -20.46 -7.50
CA THR A 11 4.34 -21.06 -8.70
C THR A 11 5.04 -19.99 -9.53
N ALA A 12 4.39 -18.84 -9.75
CA ALA A 12 5.00 -17.73 -10.48
C ALA A 12 6.23 -17.15 -9.74
N PHE A 13 6.18 -17.02 -8.41
CA PHE A 13 7.34 -16.59 -7.61
C PHE A 13 8.48 -17.61 -7.56
N ALA A 14 8.19 -18.88 -7.80
CA ALA A 14 9.21 -19.91 -8.00
C ALA A 14 9.83 -19.89 -9.42
N HIS A 15 9.41 -18.94 -10.28
CA HIS A 15 9.76 -18.86 -11.70
C HIS A 15 9.33 -20.09 -12.53
N GLU A 16 8.24 -20.75 -12.11
CA GLU A 16 7.62 -21.86 -12.84
C GLU A 16 6.37 -21.39 -13.60
N GLN A 17 5.88 -22.17 -14.56
CA GLN A 17 4.70 -21.81 -15.36
C GLN A 17 3.39 -22.19 -14.64
N PRO A 18 2.57 -21.22 -14.19
CA PRO A 18 1.25 -21.49 -13.61
C PRO A 18 0.19 -21.79 -14.68
N ASP A 19 -1.01 -22.16 -14.24
CA ASP A 19 -2.19 -22.39 -15.10
C ASP A 19 -2.68 -21.12 -15.83
N ARG A 20 -2.37 -19.93 -15.30
CA ARG A 20 -2.44 -18.61 -15.97
C ARG A 20 -1.58 -17.60 -15.21
N VAL A 21 -1.30 -16.45 -15.84
CA VAL A 21 -0.64 -15.31 -15.17
C VAL A 21 -1.47 -14.90 -13.93
N PRO A 22 -0.86 -14.78 -12.73
CA PRO A 22 -1.55 -14.24 -11.56
C PRO A 22 -1.98 -12.79 -11.79
N CYS A 23 -3.17 -12.43 -11.34
CA CYS A 23 -3.72 -11.09 -11.52
C CYS A 23 -3.89 -10.40 -10.17
N TRP A 24 -3.60 -9.10 -10.12
CA TRP A 24 -3.87 -8.24 -8.96
C TRP A 24 -4.76 -7.07 -9.38
N CYS A 25 -5.88 -6.86 -8.68
CA CYS A 25 -6.75 -5.70 -8.90
C CYS A 25 -6.37 -4.55 -7.97
N GLY A 26 -5.34 -3.79 -8.36
CA GLY A 26 -4.96 -2.54 -7.69
C GLY A 26 -5.90 -1.40 -8.08
N ALA A 27 -6.96 -1.17 -7.31
CA ALA A 27 -7.94 -0.11 -7.58
C ALA A 27 -8.27 0.74 -6.35
N SER A 28 -8.83 1.93 -6.56
CA SER A 28 -9.20 2.86 -5.50
C SER A 28 -10.44 2.40 -4.72
N GLU A 29 -10.63 2.93 -3.50
CA GLU A 29 -11.78 2.59 -2.66
C GLU A 29 -13.11 2.96 -3.33
N GLU A 30 -13.16 4.08 -4.06
CA GLU A 30 -14.33 4.52 -4.81
C GLU A 30 -14.67 3.55 -5.94
N PHE A 31 -13.66 3.03 -6.63
CA PHE A 31 -13.85 2.00 -7.63
C PHE A 31 -14.39 0.71 -6.99
N TRP A 32 -13.84 0.28 -5.87
CA TRP A 32 -14.34 -0.89 -5.13
C TRP A 32 -15.79 -0.70 -4.67
N ALA A 33 -16.12 0.47 -4.12
CA ALA A 33 -17.48 0.80 -3.70
C ALA A 33 -18.46 0.77 -4.87
N LYS A 34 -18.06 1.31 -6.03
CA LYS A 34 -18.85 1.25 -7.26
C LYS A 34 -19.01 -0.19 -7.74
N ALA A 35 -17.92 -0.95 -7.87
CA ALA A 35 -17.94 -2.32 -8.37
C ALA A 35 -18.86 -3.23 -7.54
N LYS A 36 -18.79 -3.14 -6.20
CA LYS A 36 -19.68 -3.88 -5.30
C LYS A 36 -21.14 -3.56 -5.53
N ARG A 37 -21.47 -2.27 -5.66
CA ARG A 37 -22.85 -1.83 -5.90
C ARG A 37 -23.37 -2.27 -7.27
N GLU A 38 -22.62 -2.00 -8.34
CA GLU A 38 -23.07 -2.30 -9.71
C GLU A 38 -23.16 -3.82 -9.99
N LEU A 39 -22.28 -4.62 -9.37
CA LEU A 39 -22.28 -6.07 -9.54
C LEU A 39 -23.13 -6.80 -8.51
N SER A 40 -23.67 -6.09 -7.50
CA SER A 40 -24.35 -6.69 -6.35
C SER A 40 -23.51 -7.78 -5.67
N LEU A 41 -22.22 -7.50 -5.46
CA LEU A 41 -21.26 -8.41 -4.86
C LEU A 41 -20.65 -7.79 -3.61
N ASP A 42 -20.23 -8.65 -2.69
CA ASP A 42 -19.37 -8.26 -1.58
C ASP A 42 -17.90 -8.16 -2.04
N ASP A 43 -17.06 -7.89 -1.06
CA ASP A 43 -15.63 -7.72 -1.23
C ASP A 43 -14.94 -8.93 -1.91
N GLU A 44 -15.24 -10.15 -1.43
CA GLU A 44 -14.65 -11.36 -2.00
C GLU A 44 -15.29 -11.73 -3.35
N GLY A 45 -16.60 -11.50 -3.51
CA GLY A 45 -17.30 -11.70 -4.77
C GLY A 45 -16.69 -10.88 -5.91
N VAL A 46 -16.36 -9.61 -5.68
CA VAL A 46 -15.68 -8.77 -6.69
C VAL A 46 -14.28 -9.31 -7.01
N ARG A 47 -13.50 -9.75 -6.01
CA ARG A 47 -12.17 -10.36 -6.22
C ARG A 47 -12.26 -11.61 -7.09
N LEU A 48 -13.17 -12.52 -6.76
CA LEU A 48 -13.41 -13.74 -7.53
C LEU A 48 -13.87 -13.41 -8.96
N ARG A 49 -14.76 -12.42 -9.12
CA ARG A 49 -15.28 -11.98 -10.42
C ARG A 49 -14.22 -11.40 -11.34
N PHE A 50 -13.22 -10.72 -10.78
CA PHE A 50 -12.08 -10.15 -11.50
C PHE A 50 -10.90 -11.12 -11.64
N GLY A 51 -10.95 -12.28 -10.97
CA GLY A 51 -9.86 -13.22 -10.95
C GLY A 51 -8.63 -12.70 -10.18
N ASP A 52 -8.86 -11.83 -9.20
CA ASP A 52 -7.79 -11.32 -8.32
C ASP A 52 -7.24 -12.46 -7.48
N ASP A 53 -5.92 -12.68 -7.56
CA ASP A 53 -5.20 -13.71 -6.84
C ASP A 53 -4.64 -13.22 -5.51
N PHE A 54 -4.73 -11.92 -5.21
CA PHE A 54 -4.14 -11.28 -4.04
C PHE A 54 -5.20 -10.76 -3.09
N ARG A 55 -4.96 -10.93 -1.78
CA ARG A 55 -5.77 -10.34 -0.70
C ARG A 55 -4.89 -9.34 0.02
N ARG A 56 -5.39 -8.11 0.16
CA ARG A 56 -4.65 -7.03 0.81
C ARG A 56 -4.86 -7.14 2.32
N VAL A 57 -3.75 -7.12 3.05
CA VAL A 57 -3.73 -6.95 4.51
C VAL A 57 -3.40 -5.48 4.76
N TYR A 58 -4.16 -4.85 5.65
CA TYR A 58 -3.90 -3.51 6.13
C TYR A 58 -3.32 -3.61 7.54
N ALA A 59 -2.31 -2.79 7.82
CA ALA A 59 -1.77 -2.61 9.15
C ALA A 59 -2.19 -1.22 9.64
N GLU A 60 -2.51 -1.11 10.92
CA GLU A 60 -2.91 0.15 11.56
C GLU A 60 -1.70 0.87 12.13
N TYR A 61 -1.56 2.16 11.80
CA TYR A 61 -0.50 2.98 12.35
C TYR A 61 -0.67 3.15 13.86
N ASN A 62 0.32 2.71 14.63
CA ASN A 62 0.36 2.81 16.09
C ASN A 62 1.64 3.52 16.57
N GLY A 63 2.26 4.33 15.71
CA GLY A 63 3.38 5.20 16.05
C GLY A 63 2.94 6.57 16.59
N PRO A 64 3.90 7.47 16.86
CA PRO A 64 3.61 8.81 17.39
C PRO A 64 2.95 9.71 16.34
N ASP A 65 2.24 10.72 16.83
CA ASP A 65 1.75 11.83 16.01
C ASP A 65 2.90 12.76 15.60
N PHE A 66 2.78 13.32 14.39
CA PHE A 66 3.71 14.33 13.89
C PHE A 66 2.94 15.58 13.46
N VAL A 67 3.54 16.75 13.73
CA VAL A 67 3.05 18.02 13.21
C VAL A 67 3.39 18.07 11.72
N LEU A 68 2.36 18.28 10.90
CA LEU A 68 2.48 18.38 9.45
C LEU A 68 2.66 19.84 9.03
N PHE A 69 3.46 20.11 8.01
CA PHE A 69 3.42 21.42 7.35
C PHE A 69 2.03 21.68 6.74
N GLU A 70 1.65 22.95 6.59
CA GLU A 70 0.30 23.35 6.17
C GLU A 70 -0.12 22.70 4.86
N ALA A 71 0.78 22.66 3.88
CA ALA A 71 0.55 22.06 2.55
C ALA A 71 0.58 20.53 2.53
N ALA A 72 0.98 19.87 3.63
CA ALA A 72 1.03 18.41 3.72
C ALA A 72 -0.34 17.81 4.06
N ALA A 73 -0.72 16.79 3.29
CA ALA A 73 -1.91 15.97 3.53
C ALA A 73 -1.59 14.81 4.49
N PHE A 74 -0.39 14.25 4.38
CA PHE A 74 0.09 13.18 5.25
C PHE A 74 1.61 13.12 5.33
N ARG A 75 2.13 12.32 6.27
CA ARG A 75 3.54 11.97 6.40
C ARG A 75 3.70 10.44 6.36
N THR A 76 4.78 9.98 5.75
CA THR A 76 5.17 8.56 5.77
C THR A 76 5.95 8.25 7.04
N VAL A 77 6.04 6.98 7.41
CA VAL A 77 6.87 6.55 8.55
C VAL A 77 8.36 6.89 8.38
N PHE A 78 8.81 7.06 7.13
CA PHE A 78 10.15 7.51 6.78
C PHE A 78 10.32 9.04 6.82
N GLY A 79 9.37 9.75 7.42
CA GLY A 79 9.46 11.19 7.63
C GLY A 79 9.27 12.08 6.41
N VAL A 80 8.86 11.50 5.28
CA VAL A 80 8.55 12.25 4.05
C VAL A 80 7.10 12.71 4.09
N GLU A 81 6.89 14.02 3.98
CA GLU A 81 5.57 14.62 3.87
C GLU A 81 5.09 14.64 2.43
N ARG A 82 3.77 14.47 2.26
CA ARG A 82 3.15 14.27 0.95
C ARG A 82 1.87 15.08 0.83
N ARG A 83 1.62 15.59 -0.38
CA ARG A 83 0.40 16.33 -0.76
C ARG A 83 -0.39 15.58 -1.82
N GLY A 84 -1.67 15.92 -1.98
CA GLY A 84 -2.57 15.34 -2.98
C GLY A 84 -3.32 14.10 -2.48
N LEU A 85 -4.03 13.44 -3.40
CA LEU A 85 -4.90 12.30 -3.12
C LEU A 85 -4.17 10.95 -3.24
N GLY A 86 -4.67 9.94 -2.53
CA GLY A 86 -4.11 8.58 -2.56
C GLY A 86 -2.66 8.53 -2.07
N TYR A 87 -1.75 8.02 -2.90
CA TYR A 87 -0.31 7.96 -2.58
C TYR A 87 0.38 9.33 -2.57
N GLY A 88 -0.26 10.39 -3.07
CA GLY A 88 0.26 11.76 -3.06
C GLY A 88 1.63 11.93 -3.73
N GLN A 89 2.20 13.13 -3.63
CA GLN A 89 3.54 13.49 -4.09
C GLN A 89 4.39 13.98 -2.92
N PRO A 90 5.69 13.60 -2.83
CA PRO A 90 6.57 14.10 -1.80
C PRO A 90 6.71 15.63 -1.90
N ILE A 91 6.69 16.30 -0.75
CA ILE A 91 6.90 17.75 -0.63
C ILE A 91 8.35 18.04 -0.28
N ASN A 92 8.97 17.14 0.48
CA ASN A 92 10.35 17.23 0.90
C ASN A 92 11.14 15.97 0.54
N HIS A 93 12.46 16.12 0.44
CA HIS A 93 13.40 15.06 0.13
C HIS A 93 14.52 15.04 1.18
N PRO A 94 14.25 14.63 2.43
CA PRO A 94 15.15 14.84 3.57
C PRO A 94 16.51 14.13 3.43
N LEU A 95 16.62 13.17 2.52
CA LEU A 95 17.83 12.39 2.27
C LEU A 95 18.46 12.66 0.89
N ALA A 96 17.99 13.67 0.14
CA ALA A 96 18.49 13.93 -1.22
C ALA A 96 20.01 14.18 -1.25
N ASP A 97 20.51 14.93 -0.27
CA ASP A 97 21.90 15.35 -0.18
C ASP A 97 22.59 14.82 1.10
N ALA A 98 22.04 13.78 1.72
CA ALA A 98 22.54 13.25 2.99
C ALA A 98 23.89 12.54 2.82
N SER A 99 24.82 12.85 3.71
CA SER A 99 26.05 12.08 3.90
C SER A 99 25.78 10.71 4.52
N LEU A 100 26.75 9.80 4.43
CA LEU A 100 26.65 8.48 5.06
C LEU A 100 26.37 8.56 6.56
N LYS A 101 26.99 9.52 7.25
CA LYS A 101 26.76 9.75 8.69
C LYS A 101 25.31 10.16 8.95
N GLU A 102 24.76 11.09 8.16
CA GLU A 102 23.38 11.55 8.32
C GLU A 102 22.35 10.44 8.01
N ILE A 103 22.67 9.51 7.10
CA ILE A 103 21.85 8.32 6.85
C ILE A 103 21.83 7.40 8.08
N HIS A 104 22.97 7.17 8.72
CA HIS A 104 23.04 6.35 9.94
C HIS A 104 22.34 7.00 11.13
N ASP A 105 22.41 8.32 11.25
CA ASP A 105 21.77 9.09 12.32
C ASP A 105 20.29 9.39 12.03
N TYR A 106 19.79 9.03 10.85
CA TYR A 106 18.42 9.30 10.47
C TYR A 106 17.44 8.59 11.40
N ARG A 107 16.32 9.26 11.71
CA ARG A 107 15.25 8.68 12.53
C ARG A 107 14.42 7.70 11.71
N TRP A 108 15.00 6.53 11.45
CA TRP A 108 14.33 5.41 10.82
C TRP A 108 13.10 4.97 11.63
N PRO A 109 12.02 4.52 10.97
CA PRO A 109 10.81 4.14 11.67
C PRO A 109 11.02 2.89 12.53
N ASP A 110 10.34 2.87 13.69
CA ASP A 110 10.26 1.66 14.50
C ASP A 110 9.36 0.63 13.78
N PRO A 111 9.81 -0.61 13.59
CA PRO A 111 8.99 -1.69 13.02
C PRO A 111 7.66 -1.89 13.75
N ALA A 112 7.58 -1.53 15.04
CA ALA A 112 6.38 -1.64 15.84
C ALA A 112 5.28 -0.61 15.50
N TRP A 113 5.57 0.44 14.71
CA TRP A 113 4.58 1.47 14.33
C TRP A 113 3.57 1.04 13.24
N SER A 114 3.75 -0.15 12.67
CA SER A 114 2.88 -0.89 11.73
C SER A 114 1.80 -0.15 10.91
N ALA A 115 2.19 0.80 10.06
CA ALA A 115 1.58 1.11 8.75
C ALA A 115 2.58 2.00 7.98
N ILE A 116 2.49 2.13 6.65
CA ILE A 116 3.43 2.98 5.88
C ILE A 116 3.08 4.49 5.99
N ILE A 117 1.90 4.83 6.52
CA ILE A 117 1.33 6.19 6.57
C ILE A 117 1.06 6.55 8.03
N THR A 118 1.54 7.71 8.50
CA THR A 118 1.45 8.12 9.91
C THR A 118 0.17 8.88 10.23
N LYS A 119 -0.43 9.59 9.25
CA LYS A 119 -1.58 10.49 9.48
C LYS A 119 -2.21 10.96 8.18
N VAL A 120 -3.51 10.80 7.99
CA VAL A 120 -4.26 11.47 6.91
C VAL A 120 -4.97 12.68 7.51
N LYS A 121 -4.81 13.89 6.94
CA LYS A 121 -5.73 15.00 7.28
C LYS A 121 -7.14 14.60 6.83
N GLY A 122 -8.05 14.48 7.79
CA GLY A 122 -9.49 14.34 7.53
C GLY A 122 -10.07 15.59 6.89
#